data_AF-A0A2E8EH40-F1
#
_entry.id   AF-A0A2E8EH40-F1
#
_cell.length_a   1.000
_cell.length_b   1.000
_cell.length_c   1.000
_cell.angle_alpha   90.00
_cell.angle_beta   90.00
_cell.angle_gamma   90.00
#
_symmetry.space_group_name_H-M   'P 1'
#
loop_
_entity.id
_entity.type
_entity.pdbx_description
1 polymer ?
#
loop_
_entity_poly.entity_id
_entity_poly.type
_entity_poly.pdbx_seq_one_letter_code
_entity_poly.pdbx_strand_id
1 'polypeptide(L)'
;MKRLSNRKSILREILILDNKIKKKRRDPKYVWIKHNILSIESSRFGSQLISIASPKDPDIILQVKNNSQQMKHILLCYKEMLTEFDNGVKELLVHKKKLQKHLFARPT
;
A
#
# COMPACT_ATOMS: atom_id res chain seq x y z
N MET A 1 7.48 39.83 -5.33
CA MET A 1 6.25 39.00 -5.26
C MET A 1 6.39 37.53 -5.73
N LYS A 2 7.38 37.14 -6.56
CA LYS A 2 7.51 35.76 -7.09
C LYS A 2 7.74 34.65 -6.04
N ARG A 3 8.48 34.89 -4.94
CA ARG A 3 8.76 33.87 -3.89
C ARG A 3 7.52 33.37 -3.16
N LEU A 4 6.57 34.26 -2.81
CA LEU A 4 5.33 33.91 -2.11
C LEU A 4 4.38 33.07 -2.99
N SER A 5 4.29 33.42 -4.27
CA SER A 5 3.56 32.65 -5.29
C SER A 5 4.10 31.22 -5.39
N ASN A 6 5.43 31.07 -5.43
CA ASN A 6 6.09 29.77 -5.51
C ASN A 6 5.86 28.91 -4.24
N ARG A 7 5.98 29.50 -3.04
CA ARG A 7 5.70 28.79 -1.78
C ARG A 7 4.26 28.32 -1.65
N LYS A 8 3.29 29.16 -2.06
CA LYS A 8 1.86 28.79 -2.07
C LYS A 8 1.59 27.64 -3.04
N SER A 9 2.26 27.62 -4.20
CA SER A 9 2.16 26.53 -5.18
C SER A 9 2.70 25.21 -4.60
N ILE A 10 3.91 25.24 -4.01
CA ILE A 10 4.53 24.06 -3.39
C ILE A 10 3.66 23.49 -2.26
N LEU A 11 3.08 24.35 -1.41
CA LEU A 11 2.16 23.93 -0.35
C LEU A 11 0.90 23.26 -0.91
N ARG A 12 0.30 23.82 -1.98
CA ARG A 12 -0.85 23.20 -2.64
C ARG A 12 -0.50 21.81 -3.18
N GLU A 13 0.66 21.67 -3.80
CA GLU A 13 1.10 20.39 -4.34
C GLU A 13 1.35 19.35 -3.25
N ILE A 14 1.94 19.73 -2.11
CA ILE A 14 2.07 18.87 -0.93
C ILE A 14 0.70 18.38 -0.45
N LEU A 15 -0.31 19.25 -0.38
CA LEU A 15 -1.67 18.86 0.02
C LEU A 15 -2.32 17.90 -0.99
N ILE A 16 -2.10 18.11 -2.29
CA ILE A 16 -2.57 17.19 -3.34
C ILE A 16 -1.91 15.81 -3.17
N LEU A 17 -0.60 15.76 -2.92
CA LEU A 17 0.12 14.51 -2.67
C LEU A 17 -0.40 13.80 -1.41
N ASP A 18 -0.69 14.54 -0.33
CA ASP A 18 -1.26 13.96 0.88
C ASP A 18 -2.64 13.33 0.64
N ASN A 19 -3.49 13.99 -0.14
CA ASN A 19 -4.77 13.42 -0.52
C ASN A 19 -4.61 12.18 -1.41
N LYS A 20 -3.66 12.19 -2.35
CA LYS A 20 -3.35 11.01 -3.19
C LYS A 20 -2.84 9.84 -2.35
N ILE A 21 -1.96 10.08 -1.39
CA ILE A 21 -1.44 9.06 -0.47
C ILE A 21 -2.58 8.48 0.38
N LYS A 22 -3.42 9.34 0.97
CA LYS A 22 -4.59 8.91 1.76
C LYS A 22 -5.54 8.07 0.92
N LYS A 23 -5.83 8.49 -0.31
CA LYS A 23 -6.71 7.75 -1.23
C LYS A 23 -6.14 6.39 -1.58
N LYS A 24 -4.85 6.30 -1.95
CA LYS A 24 -4.18 5.01 -2.22
C LYS A 24 -4.19 4.06 -1.02
N ARG A 25 -3.97 4.58 0.19
CA ARG A 25 -3.98 3.75 1.42
C ARG A 25 -5.38 3.27 1.82
N ARG A 26 -6.43 3.96 1.39
CA ARG A 26 -7.84 3.59 1.60
C ARG A 26 -8.44 2.86 0.41
N ASP A 27 -7.62 2.53 -0.59
CA ASP A 27 -8.09 1.77 -1.73
C ASP A 27 -8.65 0.42 -1.24
N PRO A 28 -9.90 0.06 -1.58
CA PRO A 28 -10.51 -1.18 -1.11
C PRO A 28 -9.68 -2.41 -1.45
N LYS A 29 -9.02 -2.43 -2.62
CA LYS A 29 -8.15 -3.53 -3.04
C LYS A 29 -6.91 -3.62 -2.15
N TYR A 30 -6.31 -2.48 -1.79
CA TYR A 30 -5.16 -2.45 -0.87
C TYR A 30 -5.51 -2.97 0.53
N VAL A 31 -6.66 -2.54 1.06
CA VAL A 31 -7.16 -2.99 2.37
C VAL A 31 -7.46 -4.49 2.34
N TRP A 32 -8.10 -4.96 1.27
CA TRP A 32 -8.42 -6.38 1.08
C TRP A 32 -7.15 -7.26 0.97
N ILE A 33 -6.13 -6.85 0.22
CA ILE A 33 -4.85 -7.57 0.13
C ILE A 33 -4.23 -7.71 1.53
N LYS A 34 -4.14 -6.62 2.28
CA LYS A 34 -3.58 -6.64 3.65
C LYS A 34 -4.35 -7.56 4.57
N HIS A 35 -5.68 -7.53 4.50
CA HIS A 35 -6.53 -8.39 5.30
C HIS A 35 -6.25 -9.88 5.01
N ASN A 36 -6.16 -10.27 3.73
CA ASN A 36 -5.86 -11.65 3.35
C ASN A 36 -4.47 -12.09 3.80
N ILE A 37 -3.44 -11.24 3.68
CA ILE A 37 -2.10 -11.54 4.20
C ILE A 37 -2.15 -11.80 5.71
N LEU A 38 -2.81 -10.91 6.47
CA LEU A 38 -2.95 -11.06 7.92
C LEU A 38 -3.72 -12.34 8.28
N SER A 39 -4.77 -12.68 7.54
CA SER A 39 -5.53 -13.92 7.73
C SER A 39 -4.65 -15.16 7.57
N ILE A 40 -3.80 -15.18 6.53
CA ILE A 40 -2.87 -16.29 6.29
C ILE A 40 -1.80 -16.35 7.40
N GLU A 41 -1.20 -15.22 7.75
CA GLU A 41 -0.10 -15.17 8.71
C GLU A 41 -0.52 -15.42 10.16
N SER A 42 -1.79 -15.17 10.50
CA SER A 42 -2.37 -15.40 11.83
C SER A 42 -2.86 -16.84 12.03
N SER A 43 -3.09 -17.61 10.97
CA SER A 43 -3.60 -18.99 11.04
C SER A 43 -2.54 -20.02 11.46
N ARG A 44 -1.73 -19.72 12.48
CA ARG A 44 -0.56 -20.52 12.88
C ARG A 44 -0.88 -21.78 13.71
N PHE A 45 -2.08 -21.90 14.28
CA PHE A 45 -2.39 -23.00 15.20
C PHE A 45 -3.79 -23.60 14.99
N GLY A 46 -3.87 -24.93 15.02
CA GLY A 46 -5.12 -25.72 15.09
C GLY A 46 -5.81 -26.07 13.76
N SER A 47 -5.79 -25.18 12.76
CA SER A 47 -6.52 -25.41 11.51
C SER A 47 -5.68 -26.12 10.45
N GLN A 48 -6.13 -27.29 10.01
CA GLN A 48 -5.47 -28.04 8.92
C GLN A 48 -5.76 -27.43 7.55
N LEU A 49 -6.91 -26.77 7.40
CA LEU A 49 -7.37 -26.08 6.19
C LEU A 49 -7.73 -24.63 6.53
N ILE A 50 -7.53 -23.73 5.57
CA ILE A 50 -7.87 -22.31 5.64
C ILE A 50 -8.58 -21.88 4.38
N SER A 51 -9.60 -21.05 4.56
CA SER A 51 -10.33 -20.40 3.48
C SER A 51 -9.67 -19.05 3.18
N ILE A 52 -9.24 -18.86 1.93
CA ILE A 52 -8.59 -17.63 1.48
C ILE A 52 -9.24 -17.23 0.15
N ALA A 53 -9.55 -15.95 -0.04
CA ALA A 53 -9.97 -15.48 -1.35
C ALA A 53 -8.84 -15.67 -2.39
N SER A 54 -9.19 -15.89 -3.65
CA SER A 54 -8.20 -16.04 -4.72
C SER A 54 -7.56 -14.67 -5.05
N PRO A 55 -6.23 -14.59 -5.18
CA PRO A 55 -5.56 -13.35 -5.62
C PRO A 55 -6.00 -12.89 -7.02
N LYS A 56 -6.47 -13.82 -7.86
CA LYS A 56 -6.90 -13.54 -9.24
C LYS A 56 -8.35 -13.11 -9.32
N ASP A 57 -9.20 -13.63 -8.43
CA ASP A 57 -10.62 -13.38 -8.40
C ASP A 57 -11.12 -13.34 -6.93
N PRO A 58 -11.43 -12.16 -6.39
CA PRO A 58 -11.85 -12.00 -5.00
C PRO A 58 -13.13 -12.77 -4.64
N ASP A 59 -13.97 -13.09 -5.63
CA ASP A 59 -15.25 -13.77 -5.39
C ASP A 59 -15.06 -15.29 -5.23
N ILE A 60 -13.88 -15.81 -5.58
CA ILE A 60 -13.54 -17.23 -5.45
C ILE A 60 -12.84 -17.46 -4.11
N ILE A 61 -13.43 -18.33 -3.28
CA ILE A 61 -12.80 -18.80 -2.03
C ILE A 61 -12.07 -20.13 -2.28
N LEU A 62 -10.78 -20.14 -1.96
CA LEU A 62 -9.91 -21.30 -2.02
C LEU A 62 -9.79 -21.93 -0.62
N GLN A 63 -10.00 -23.24 -0.53
CA GLN A 63 -9.62 -24.03 0.65
C GLN A 63 -8.20 -24.54 0.44
N VAL A 64 -7.26 -24.12 1.29
CA VAL A 64 -5.87 -24.57 1.20
C VAL A 64 -5.38 -25.15 2.50
N LYS A 65 -4.53 -26.17 2.40
CA LYS A 65 -3.90 -26.77 3.57
C LYS A 65 -2.90 -25.80 4.20
N ASN A 66 -2.96 -25.68 5.52
CA ASN A 66 -2.03 -24.85 6.27
C ASN A 66 -0.58 -25.32 6.05
N ASN A 67 0.35 -24.38 5.95
CA ASN A 67 1.77 -24.62 5.63
C ASN A 67 2.07 -25.31 4.28
N SER A 68 1.06 -25.54 3.43
CA SER A 68 1.26 -26.12 2.11
C SER A 68 2.04 -25.19 1.18
N GLN A 69 2.65 -25.77 0.13
CA GLN A 69 3.26 -24.98 -0.94
C GLN A 69 2.24 -24.06 -1.63
N GLN A 70 1.00 -24.52 -1.80
CA GLN A 70 -0.08 -23.72 -2.37
C GLN A 70 -0.37 -22.47 -1.52
N MET A 71 -0.45 -22.61 -0.19
CA MET A 71 -0.63 -21.47 0.72
C MET A 71 0.54 -20.48 0.61
N LYS A 72 1.78 -20.99 0.59
CA LYS A 72 2.98 -20.14 0.45
C LYS A 72 2.97 -19.38 -0.87
N HIS A 73 2.55 -20.03 -1.96
CA HIS A 73 2.43 -19.40 -3.28
C HIS A 73 1.36 -18.31 -3.29
N ILE A 74 0.17 -18.57 -2.74
CA ILE A 74 -0.90 -17.56 -2.62
C ILE A 74 -0.43 -16.36 -1.78
N LEU A 75 0.25 -16.61 -0.66
CA LEU A 75 0.81 -15.56 0.17
C LEU A 75 1.86 -14.73 -0.59
N LEU A 76 2.69 -15.36 -1.42
CA LEU A 76 3.65 -14.67 -2.27
C LEU A 76 2.93 -13.74 -3.26
N CYS A 77 1.91 -14.23 -3.96
CA CYS A 77 1.11 -13.40 -4.88
C CYS A 77 0.53 -12.17 -4.18
N TYR A 78 -0.06 -12.34 -2.99
CA TYR A 78 -0.56 -11.21 -2.21
C TYR A 78 0.54 -10.22 -1.81
N LYS A 79 1.73 -10.70 -1.44
CA LYS A 79 2.89 -9.85 -1.11
C LYS A 79 3.42 -9.08 -2.33
N GLU A 80 3.44 -9.70 -3.50
CA GLU A 80 3.80 -9.05 -4.76
C GLU A 80 2.81 -7.92 -5.09
N MET A 81 1.50 -8.20 -5.04
CA MET A 81 0.46 -7.17 -5.20
C MET A 81 0.61 -6.03 -4.19
N LEU A 82 0.88 -6.36 -2.91
CA LEU A 82 1.11 -5.35 -1.87
C LEU A 82 2.33 -4.47 -2.20
N THR A 83 3.40 -5.07 -2.71
CA THR A 83 4.64 -4.37 -3.08
C THR A 83 4.39 -3.35 -4.18
N GLU A 84 3.59 -3.67 -5.20
CA GLU A 84 3.20 -2.72 -6.25
C GLU A 84 2.47 -1.50 -5.67
N PHE A 85 1.52 -1.73 -4.77
CA PHE A 85 0.80 -0.64 -4.09
C PHE A 85 1.73 0.22 -3.23
N ASP A 86 2.59 -0.42 -2.44
CA ASP A 86 3.53 0.26 -1.55
C ASP A 86 4.58 1.06 -2.33
N ASN A 87 5.02 0.58 -3.50
CA ASN A 87 5.88 1.33 -4.42
C ASN A 87 5.20 2.61 -4.90
N GLY A 88 3.93 2.53 -5.32
CA GLY A 88 3.17 3.71 -5.72
C GLY A 88 2.96 4.73 -4.58
N VAL A 89 2.86 4.27 -3.32
CA VAL A 89 2.83 5.17 -2.15
C VAL A 89 4.21 5.76 -1.87
N LYS A 90 5.27 4.97 -1.99
CA LYS A 90 6.66 5.40 -1.77
C LYS A 90 7.07 6.51 -2.73
N GLU A 91 6.71 6.42 -4.00
CA GLU A 91 6.97 7.48 -4.98
C GLU A 91 6.34 8.81 -4.59
N LEU A 92 5.06 8.79 -4.18
CA LEU A 92 4.36 9.98 -3.71
C LEU A 92 5.00 10.57 -2.45
N LEU A 93 5.45 9.73 -1.53
CA LEU A 93 6.17 10.16 -0.32
C LEU A 93 7.53 10.78 -0.65
N VAL A 94 8.28 10.20 -1.59
CA VAL A 94 9.55 10.76 -2.07
C VAL A 94 9.32 12.13 -2.71
N HIS A 95 8.30 12.26 -3.55
CA HIS A 95 7.96 13.53 -4.17
C HIS A 95 7.57 14.58 -3.12
N LYS A 96 6.70 14.22 -2.16
CA LYS A 96 6.34 15.09 -1.04
C LYS A 96 7.57 15.54 -0.26
N LYS A 97 8.50 14.63 0.06
CA LYS A 97 9.73 14.94 0.80
C LYS A 97 10.62 15.92 0.04
N LYS A 98 10.73 15.79 -1.30
CA LYS A 98 11.46 16.77 -2.14
C LYS A 98 10.82 18.15 -2.05
N LEU A 99 9.50 18.26 -2.20
CA LEU A 99 8.78 19.54 -2.09
C LEU A 99 8.92 20.17 -0.70
N GLN A 100 8.82 19.37 0.36
CA GLN A 100 9.06 19.85 1.73
C GLN A 100 10.50 20.37 1.90
N LYS A 101 11.51 19.66 1.38
CA LYS A 101 12.89 20.14 1.38
C LYS A 101 13.01 21.48 0.65
N HIS A 102 12.40 21.64 -0.52
CA HIS A 102 12.42 22.91 -1.25
C HIS A 102 11.70 24.04 -0.49
N LEU A 103 10.62 23.74 0.21
CA LEU A 103 9.83 24.74 0.95
C LEU A 103 10.54 25.25 2.20
N PHE A 104 11.29 24.37 2.87
CA PHE A 104 11.97 24.63 4.15
C PHE A 104 13.49 24.78 4.03
N ALA A 105 14.06 24.64 2.82
CA ALA A 105 15.45 24.98 2.56
C ALA A 105 15.68 26.44 2.97
N ARG A 106 16.53 26.65 3.98
CA ARG A 106 16.90 28.00 4.40
C ARG A 106 17.64 28.66 3.23
N PRO A 107 17.31 29.91 2.87
CA PRO A 107 18.26 30.71 2.12
C PRO A 107 19.44 31.00 3.07
N THR A 108 20.60 30.42 2.77
CA THR A 108 21.87 30.96 3.24
C THR A 108 22.11 32.31 2.58
#